data_AF-A0AAV8FZ13-F1
#
_entry.id   AF-A0AAV8FZ13-F1
#
_cell.length_a   1.000
_cell.length_b   1.000
_cell.length_c   1.000
_cell.angle_alpha   90.00
_cell.angle_beta   90.00
_cell.angle_gamma   90.00
#
_symmetry.space_group_name_H-M   'P 1'
#
loop_
_entity.id
_entity.type
_entity.pdbx_description
1 polymer ?
#
loop_
_entity_poly.entity_id
_entity_poly.type
_entity_poly.pdbx_seq_one_letter_code
_entity_poly.pdbx_strand_id
1 'polypeptide(L)'
;MINLDKKVPTGAGLGGGSSNAATALWAANQFSGCIASEDDLQEWSAEIGSDIPFFFSHGAAYCTGRGEVVEDIPRALPPNLPMVLVKPKEECSTAEVYKRFRLEQTSSTDPSMLLKQITENGISQDVCINDLEPPAFEVLPSLKRLKKRIIAASRGDYQAVFMSGSGSTIVGVGAPDPPAFIYDEDDYKDVFVSDACFLTREENEWYKEPVSQAGVSFSEEDTTDESPYIS
;
A
#
# COMPACT_ATOMS: atom_id res chain seq x y z
N MET A 1 21.84 6.27 18.13
CA MET A 1 21.25 4.91 18.06
C MET A 1 20.00 5.04 17.20
N ILE A 2 19.89 4.30 16.10
CA ILE A 2 18.69 4.28 15.26
C ILE A 2 17.84 3.11 15.78
N ASN A 3 16.62 3.38 16.23
CA ASN A 3 15.68 2.36 16.67
C ASN A 3 14.56 2.26 15.62
N LEU A 4 14.27 1.05 15.14
CA LEU A 4 13.29 0.81 14.09
C LEU A 4 12.13 -0.02 14.64
N ASP A 5 10.95 0.59 14.71
CA ASP A 5 9.72 -0.11 15.04
C ASP A 5 9.03 -0.58 13.75
N LYS A 6 9.04 -1.88 13.50
CA LYS A 6 8.53 -2.47 12.25
C LYS A 6 7.02 -2.72 12.36
N LYS A 7 6.22 -1.77 11.87
CA LYS A 7 4.77 -1.97 11.67
C LYS A 7 4.43 -2.73 10.37
N VAL A 8 5.29 -2.64 9.35
CA VAL A 8 5.12 -3.35 8.07
C VAL A 8 5.81 -4.72 8.14
N PRO A 9 5.11 -5.83 7.83
CA PRO A 9 5.72 -7.15 7.86
C PRO A 9 6.90 -7.25 6.87
N THR A 10 7.95 -7.97 7.27
CA THR A 10 9.09 -8.23 6.37
C THR A 10 8.62 -9.16 5.23
N GLY A 11 9.20 -8.98 4.03
CA GLY A 11 8.89 -9.80 2.85
C GLY A 11 7.46 -9.65 2.31
N ALA A 12 6.77 -8.55 2.64
CA ALA A 12 5.36 -8.35 2.30
C ALA A 12 5.12 -7.80 0.89
N GLY A 13 6.17 -7.39 0.18
CA GLY A 13 6.02 -6.66 -1.10
C GLY A 13 5.54 -5.21 -0.94
N LEU A 14 5.59 -4.66 0.29
CA LEU A 14 5.09 -3.33 0.64
C LEU A 14 6.21 -2.25 0.77
N GLY A 15 7.41 -2.52 0.27
CA GLY A 15 8.51 -1.54 0.29
C GLY A 15 9.07 -1.19 1.67
N GLY A 16 8.74 -1.92 2.74
CA GLY A 16 9.12 -1.55 4.11
C GLY A 16 10.64 -1.44 4.35
N GLY A 17 11.46 -2.27 3.68
CA GLY A 17 12.92 -2.16 3.76
C GLY A 17 13.44 -0.87 3.11
N SER A 18 12.94 -0.57 1.92
CA SER A 18 13.28 0.63 1.15
C SER A 18 12.84 1.92 1.86
N SER A 19 11.67 1.89 2.52
CA SER A 19 11.18 2.99 3.36
C SER A 19 12.15 3.33 4.51
N ASN A 20 12.70 2.30 5.16
CA ASN A 20 13.67 2.49 6.25
C ASN A 20 14.97 3.10 5.73
N ALA A 21 15.44 2.65 4.57
CA ALA A 21 16.64 3.19 3.94
C ALA A 21 16.44 4.66 3.53
N ALA A 22 15.31 4.99 2.92
CA ALA A 22 14.94 6.36 2.59
C ALA A 22 14.89 7.25 3.84
N THR A 23 14.25 6.78 4.91
CA THR A 23 14.14 7.51 6.18
C THR A 23 15.52 7.74 6.83
N ALA A 24 16.39 6.73 6.81
CA ALA A 24 17.75 6.86 7.32
C ALA A 24 18.57 7.87 6.50
N LEU A 25 18.45 7.84 5.17
CA LEU A 25 19.13 8.76 4.26
C LEU A 25 18.62 10.21 4.46
N TRP A 26 17.30 10.40 4.55
CA TRP A 26 16.71 11.70 4.84
C TRP A 26 17.19 12.26 6.18
N ALA A 27 17.15 11.45 7.24
CA ALA A 27 17.61 11.86 8.57
C ALA A 27 19.11 12.23 8.57
N ALA A 28 19.94 11.48 7.84
CA ALA A 28 21.35 11.81 7.68
C ALA A 28 21.56 13.18 6.98
N ASN A 29 20.76 13.50 5.97
CA ASN A 29 20.79 14.81 5.32
C ASN A 29 20.40 15.94 6.30
N GLN A 30 19.34 15.73 7.09
CA GLN A 30 18.90 16.68 8.11
C GLN A 30 20.01 16.96 9.15
N PHE A 31 20.66 15.92 9.67
CA PHE A 31 21.77 16.08 10.63
C PHE A 31 23.03 16.71 10.02
N SER A 32 23.17 16.66 8.70
CA SER A 32 24.29 17.25 7.97
C SER A 32 24.01 18.71 7.56
N GLY A 33 22.87 19.28 7.95
CA GLY A 33 22.49 20.66 7.63
C GLY A 33 21.75 20.83 6.30
N CYS A 34 21.05 19.78 5.84
CA CYS A 34 20.22 19.79 4.62
C CYS A 34 21.03 20.19 3.37
N ILE A 35 22.19 19.56 3.20
CA ILE A 35 23.13 19.90 2.11
C ILE A 35 22.69 19.36 0.74
N ALA A 36 21.79 18.38 0.72
CA ALA A 36 21.25 17.75 -0.48
C ALA A 36 19.79 18.13 -0.68
N SER A 37 19.39 18.37 -1.92
CA SER A 37 17.99 18.52 -2.34
C SER A 37 17.25 17.18 -2.35
N GLU A 38 15.92 17.18 -2.45
CA GLU A 38 15.16 15.92 -2.60
C GLU A 38 15.55 15.17 -3.89
N ASP A 39 15.83 15.90 -4.98
CA ASP A 39 16.33 15.33 -6.23
C ASP A 39 17.68 14.61 -6.03
N ASP A 40 18.61 15.22 -5.30
CA ASP A 40 19.90 14.61 -4.97
C ASP A 40 19.71 13.32 -4.15
N LEU A 41 18.81 13.35 -3.15
CA LEU A 41 18.52 12.18 -2.32
C LEU A 41 17.87 11.07 -3.14
N GLN A 42 16.98 11.41 -4.06
CA GLN A 42 16.34 10.48 -4.96
C GLN A 42 17.38 9.82 -5.86
N GLU A 43 18.27 10.60 -6.49
CA GLU A 43 19.36 10.09 -7.33
C GLU A 43 20.29 9.15 -6.56
N TRP A 44 20.79 9.57 -5.39
CA TRP A 44 21.72 8.76 -4.60
C TRP A 44 21.08 7.48 -4.09
N SER A 45 19.80 7.54 -3.74
CA SER A 45 19.09 6.38 -3.22
C SER A 45 18.87 5.28 -4.25
N ALA A 46 18.84 5.62 -5.54
CA ALA A 46 18.70 4.67 -6.64
C ALA A 46 19.87 3.66 -6.70
N GLU A 47 21.07 4.07 -6.25
CA GLU A 47 22.23 3.18 -6.16
C GLU A 47 22.11 2.14 -5.03
N ILE A 48 21.33 2.46 -3.98
CA ILE A 48 21.13 1.60 -2.81
C ILE A 48 20.01 0.60 -3.08
N GLY A 49 18.93 1.00 -3.75
CA GLY A 49 17.81 0.14 -4.07
C GLY A 49 16.78 0.81 -4.97
N SER A 50 16.20 0.05 -5.90
CA SER A 50 15.27 0.55 -6.92
C SER A 50 14.03 1.22 -6.36
N ASP A 51 13.53 0.74 -5.22
CA ASP A 51 12.27 1.24 -4.65
C ASP A 51 12.49 2.40 -3.66
N ILE A 52 13.74 2.74 -3.34
CA ILE A 52 14.05 3.81 -2.37
C ILE A 52 13.73 5.20 -2.96
N PRO A 53 14.04 5.51 -4.23
CA PRO A 53 13.67 6.77 -4.88
C PRO A 53 12.19 7.13 -4.71
N PHE A 54 11.30 6.14 -4.78
CA PHE A 54 9.85 6.37 -4.62
C PHE A 54 9.49 7.03 -3.29
N PHE A 55 10.21 6.75 -2.21
CA PHE A 55 9.94 7.34 -0.90
C PHE A 55 10.31 8.83 -0.82
N PHE A 56 10.99 9.37 -1.83
CA PHE A 56 11.22 10.80 -2.00
C PHE A 56 10.17 11.48 -2.88
N SER A 57 9.19 10.74 -3.43
CA SER A 57 8.05 11.31 -4.17
C SER A 57 7.03 12.01 -3.28
N HIS A 58 6.08 12.72 -3.91
CA HIS A 58 4.99 13.43 -3.24
C HIS A 58 3.80 12.52 -2.87
N GLY A 59 3.87 11.22 -3.17
CA GLY A 59 2.86 10.25 -2.74
C GLY A 59 2.59 9.18 -3.79
N ALA A 60 1.83 9.53 -4.83
CA ALA A 60 1.59 8.64 -5.95
C ALA A 60 2.56 9.00 -7.09
N ALA A 61 3.21 7.99 -7.66
CA ALA A 61 4.16 8.18 -8.74
C ALA A 61 4.09 7.04 -9.76
N TYR A 62 4.43 7.36 -11.01
CA TYR A 62 4.66 6.41 -12.08
C TYR A 62 6.16 6.07 -12.12
N CYS A 63 6.48 4.81 -11.85
CA CYS A 63 7.87 4.36 -11.76
C CYS A 63 8.22 3.48 -12.97
N THR A 64 9.37 3.76 -13.60
CA THR A 64 9.89 3.00 -14.75
C THR A 64 11.34 2.57 -14.54
N GLY A 65 11.96 1.95 -15.54
CA GLY A 65 13.26 1.30 -15.41
C GLY A 65 13.15 0.01 -14.62
N ARG A 66 13.90 -0.11 -13.53
CA ARG A 66 13.72 -1.10 -12.47
C ARG A 66 12.86 -0.59 -11.30
N GLY A 67 12.32 0.62 -11.39
CA GLY A 67 11.54 1.30 -10.35
C GLY A 67 12.18 2.60 -9.84
N GLU A 68 13.42 2.89 -10.28
CA GLU A 68 14.26 4.00 -9.86
C GLU A 68 13.92 5.32 -10.57
N VAL A 69 13.35 5.26 -11.77
CA VAL A 69 12.91 6.45 -12.50
C VAL A 69 11.49 6.76 -12.06
N VAL A 70 11.35 7.74 -11.17
CA VAL A 70 10.09 8.10 -10.51
C VAL A 70 9.59 9.43 -11.07
N GLU A 71 8.36 9.43 -11.57
CA GLU A 71 7.65 10.61 -12.02
C GLU A 71 6.39 10.79 -11.16
N ASP A 72 6.28 11.91 -10.43
CA ASP A 72 5.08 12.19 -9.64
C ASP A 72 3.85 12.28 -10.53
N ILE A 73 2.75 11.69 -10.07
CA ILE A 73 1.45 11.83 -10.72
C ILE A 73 0.53 12.69 -9.85
N PRO A 74 -0.31 13.55 -10.46
CA PRO A 74 -1.35 14.25 -9.72
C PRO A 74 -2.21 13.27 -8.92
N ARG A 75 -2.82 13.73 -7.83
CA ARG A 75 -3.73 12.91 -7.01
C ARG A 75 -4.87 12.35 -7.88
N ALA A 76 -4.67 11.13 -8.37
CA ALA A 76 -5.58 10.44 -9.29
C ALA A 76 -6.72 9.71 -8.54
N LEU A 77 -6.54 9.49 -7.23
CA LEU A 77 -7.45 8.68 -6.42
C LEU A 77 -7.87 9.42 -5.14
N PRO A 78 -9.09 9.15 -4.63
CA PRO A 78 -9.52 9.70 -3.35
C PRO A 78 -8.56 9.29 -2.22
N PRO A 79 -8.09 10.22 -1.37
CA PRO A 79 -7.20 9.90 -0.25
C PRO A 79 -7.79 8.85 0.71
N ASN A 80 -9.13 8.85 0.82
CA ASN A 80 -9.88 8.00 1.73
C ASN A 80 -10.41 6.74 1.04
N LEU A 81 -9.88 6.35 -0.13
CA LEU A 81 -10.27 5.11 -0.78
C LEU A 81 -9.91 3.93 0.14
N PRO A 82 -10.90 3.16 0.64
CA PRO A 82 -10.63 2.11 1.60
C PRO A 82 -9.86 0.96 0.94
N MET A 83 -8.82 0.50 1.62
CA MET A 83 -8.01 -0.64 1.20
C MET A 83 -7.70 -1.54 2.38
N VAL A 84 -7.66 -2.84 2.12
CA VAL A 84 -7.29 -3.86 3.10
C VAL A 84 -6.09 -4.63 2.59
N LEU A 85 -5.07 -4.73 3.43
CA LEU A 85 -3.87 -5.53 3.21
C LEU A 85 -4.05 -6.87 3.92
N VAL A 86 -3.96 -7.97 3.17
CA VAL A 86 -4.05 -9.34 3.69
C VAL A 86 -2.73 -10.04 3.36
N LYS A 87 -1.87 -10.22 4.37
CA LYS A 87 -0.55 -10.83 4.20
C LYS A 87 -0.48 -12.18 4.94
N PRO A 88 -0.40 -13.30 4.21
CA PRO A 88 -0.22 -14.60 4.84
C PRO A 88 1.15 -14.70 5.52
N LYS A 89 1.30 -15.70 6.40
CA LYS A 89 2.54 -15.94 7.13
C LYS A 89 3.68 -16.33 6.21
N GLU A 90 3.36 -17.08 5.14
CA GLU A 90 4.31 -17.51 4.14
C GLU A 90 4.88 -16.32 3.36
N GLU A 91 6.19 -16.31 3.21
CA GLU A 91 6.89 -15.35 2.39
C GLU A 91 7.02 -15.87 0.95
N CYS A 92 6.85 -14.98 -0.02
CA CYS A 92 7.14 -15.27 -1.42
C CYS A 92 8.53 -14.76 -1.75
N SER A 93 9.47 -15.64 -2.07
CA SER A 93 10.84 -15.22 -2.39
C SER A 93 10.86 -14.44 -3.70
N THR A 94 11.14 -13.14 -3.62
CA THR A 94 11.30 -12.26 -4.79
C THR A 94 12.24 -12.86 -5.83
N ALA A 95 13.39 -13.40 -5.40
CA ALA A 95 14.34 -14.04 -6.31
C ALA A 95 13.74 -15.24 -7.07
N GLU A 96 12.98 -16.10 -6.39
CA GLU A 96 12.35 -17.26 -7.02
C GLU A 96 11.17 -16.89 -7.93
N VAL A 97 10.47 -15.78 -7.64
CA VAL A 97 9.44 -15.20 -8.51
C VAL A 97 10.07 -14.69 -9.80
N TYR A 98 11.10 -13.84 -9.71
CA TYR A 98 11.79 -13.32 -10.89
C TYR A 98 12.47 -14.43 -11.71
N LYS A 99 12.96 -15.50 -11.07
CA LYS A 99 13.52 -16.66 -11.78
C LYS A 99 12.48 -17.43 -12.61
N ARG A 100 11.21 -17.40 -12.21
CA ARG A 100 10.10 -18.03 -12.94
C ARG A 100 9.36 -17.07 -13.87
N PHE A 101 9.66 -15.78 -13.77
CA PHE A 101 9.08 -14.75 -14.63
C PHE A 101 9.45 -15.01 -16.09
N ARG A 102 8.45 -14.91 -16.97
CA ARG A 102 8.57 -15.18 -18.41
C ARG A 102 7.96 -14.01 -19.16
N LEU A 103 8.79 -13.32 -19.96
CA LEU A 103 8.38 -12.12 -20.71
C LEU A 103 7.24 -12.43 -21.69
N GLU A 104 7.14 -13.66 -22.19
CA GLU A 104 6.08 -14.07 -23.11
C GLU A 104 4.71 -14.21 -22.44
N GLN A 105 4.66 -14.16 -21.10
CA GLN A 105 3.45 -14.27 -20.30
C GLN A 105 3.03 -12.94 -19.66
N THR A 106 3.74 -11.85 -19.94
CA THR A 106 3.35 -10.53 -19.48
C THR A 106 2.14 -10.03 -20.24
N SER A 107 1.39 -9.14 -19.60
CA SER A 107 0.34 -8.38 -20.26
C SER A 107 0.88 -7.66 -21.49
N SER A 108 0.10 -7.64 -22.57
CA SER A 108 0.37 -6.80 -23.75
C SER A 108 -0.12 -5.36 -23.57
N THR A 109 -0.76 -5.05 -22.44
CA THR A 109 -1.31 -3.73 -22.16
C THR A 109 -0.20 -2.75 -21.81
N ASP A 110 -0.24 -1.58 -22.44
CA ASP A 110 0.67 -0.48 -22.13
C ASP A 110 0.39 0.07 -20.71
N PRO A 111 1.37 0.08 -19.79
CA PRO A 111 1.19 0.62 -18.45
C PRO A 111 0.73 2.10 -18.42
N SER A 112 1.12 2.90 -19.41
CA SER A 112 0.69 4.31 -19.50
C SER A 112 -0.81 4.44 -19.77
N MET A 113 -1.39 3.48 -20.49
CA MET A 113 -2.84 3.41 -20.72
C MET A 113 -3.59 3.00 -19.46
N LEU A 114 -3.02 2.09 -18.66
CA LEU A 114 -3.59 1.72 -17.35
C LEU A 114 -3.60 2.92 -16.40
N LEU A 115 -2.49 3.66 -16.33
CA LEU A 115 -2.39 4.88 -15.52
C LEU A 115 -3.45 5.91 -15.92
N LYS A 116 -3.63 6.13 -17.23
CA LYS A 116 -4.68 7.01 -17.75
C LYS A 116 -6.07 6.54 -17.31
N GLN A 117 -6.37 5.25 -17.45
CA GLN A 117 -7.66 4.69 -17.03
C GLN A 117 -7.91 4.82 -15.53
N ILE A 118 -6.90 4.60 -14.69
CA ILE A 118 -6.97 4.80 -13.23
C ILE A 118 -7.30 6.27 -12.92
N THR A 119 -6.65 7.20 -13.62
CA THR A 119 -6.82 8.63 -13.39
C THR A 119 -8.19 9.15 -13.84
N GLU A 120 -8.71 8.63 -14.96
CA GLU A 120 -9.99 9.08 -15.53
C GLU A 120 -11.20 8.37 -14.91
N ASN A 121 -11.08 7.08 -14.59
CA ASN A 121 -12.21 6.22 -14.23
C ASN A 121 -12.10 5.60 -12.82
N GLY A 122 -10.97 5.81 -12.13
CA GLY A 122 -10.69 5.17 -10.84
C GLY A 122 -10.16 3.75 -10.95
N ILE A 123 -10.03 3.09 -9.79
CA ILE A 123 -9.54 1.71 -9.71
C ILE A 123 -10.64 0.72 -10.11
N SER A 124 -10.24 -0.28 -10.90
CA SER A 124 -11.05 -1.47 -11.21
C SER A 124 -10.13 -2.68 -11.36
N GLN A 125 -10.71 -3.88 -11.36
CA GLN A 125 -9.92 -5.10 -11.52
C GLN A 125 -9.11 -5.14 -12.83
N ASP A 126 -9.60 -4.53 -13.91
CA ASP A 126 -8.99 -4.57 -15.24
C ASP A 126 -7.71 -3.71 -15.33
N VAL A 127 -7.57 -2.71 -14.46
CA VAL A 127 -6.38 -1.84 -14.40
C VAL A 127 -5.33 -2.31 -13.39
N CYS A 128 -5.71 -3.21 -12.47
CA CYS A 128 -4.82 -3.78 -11.46
C CYS A 128 -4.13 -5.04 -11.99
N ILE A 129 -3.20 -4.84 -12.93
CA ILE A 129 -2.39 -5.90 -13.52
C ILE A 129 -1.05 -6.00 -12.80
N ASN A 130 -0.68 -7.23 -12.42
CA ASN A 130 0.65 -7.53 -11.89
C ASN A 130 1.17 -8.80 -12.57
N ASP A 131 2.13 -8.64 -13.49
CA ASP A 131 2.73 -9.75 -14.24
C ASP A 131 3.59 -10.69 -13.37
N LEU A 132 3.86 -10.32 -12.12
CA LEU A 132 4.49 -11.20 -11.13
C LEU A 132 3.51 -12.14 -10.44
N GLU A 133 2.18 -11.95 -10.60
CA GLU A 133 1.19 -12.86 -10.02
C GLU A 133 1.31 -14.29 -10.55
N PRO A 134 1.35 -14.56 -11.87
CA PRO A 134 1.51 -15.91 -12.38
C PRO A 134 2.72 -16.66 -11.79
N PRO A 135 3.97 -16.12 -11.84
CA PRO A 135 5.10 -16.80 -11.22
C PRO A 135 5.02 -16.85 -9.69
N ALA A 136 4.48 -15.84 -9.01
CA ALA A 136 4.28 -15.88 -7.55
C ALA A 136 3.30 -16.99 -7.14
N PHE A 137 2.28 -17.25 -7.95
CA PHE A 137 1.34 -18.35 -7.73
C PHE A 137 1.91 -19.73 -8.06
N GLU A 138 2.94 -19.81 -8.92
CA GLU A 138 3.74 -21.03 -9.10
C GLU A 138 4.64 -21.29 -7.88
N VAL A 139 5.27 -20.24 -7.33
CA VAL A 139 6.13 -20.33 -6.13
C VAL A 139 5.31 -20.65 -4.89
N LEU A 140 4.18 -19.97 -4.69
CA LEU A 140 3.32 -20.06 -3.52
C LEU A 140 1.85 -20.29 -3.92
N PRO A 141 1.44 -21.53 -4.23
CA PRO A 141 0.08 -21.83 -4.65
C PRO A 141 -1.00 -21.49 -3.61
N SER A 142 -0.65 -21.44 -2.32
CA SER A 142 -1.57 -20.98 -1.26
C SER A 142 -1.98 -19.53 -1.45
N LEU A 143 -1.11 -18.68 -1.98
CA LEU A 143 -1.40 -17.27 -2.26
C LEU A 143 -2.48 -17.12 -3.35
N LYS A 144 -2.42 -17.95 -4.40
CA LYS A 144 -3.48 -18.00 -5.43
C LYS A 144 -4.83 -18.41 -4.84
N ARG A 145 -4.82 -19.39 -3.93
CA ARG A 145 -6.05 -19.83 -3.24
C ARG A 145 -6.61 -18.73 -2.36
N LEU A 146 -5.76 -18.03 -1.61
CA LEU A 146 -6.14 -16.88 -0.78
C LEU A 146 -6.79 -15.78 -1.63
N LYS A 147 -6.13 -15.33 -2.71
CA LYS A 147 -6.68 -14.31 -3.62
C LYS A 147 -8.05 -14.71 -4.15
N LYS A 148 -8.20 -15.94 -4.64
CA LYS A 148 -9.49 -16.45 -5.15
C LYS A 148 -10.57 -16.50 -4.06
N ARG A 149 -10.19 -16.87 -2.84
CA ARG A 149 -11.12 -16.94 -1.71
C ARG A 149 -11.60 -15.56 -1.29
N ILE A 150 -10.69 -14.57 -1.25
CA ILE A 150 -11.03 -13.16 -1.00
C ILE A 150 -12.06 -12.67 -2.02
N ILE A 151 -11.82 -12.90 -3.31
CA ILE A 151 -12.75 -12.52 -4.40
C ILE A 151 -14.11 -13.20 -4.24
N ALA A 152 -14.13 -14.51 -3.94
CA ALA A 152 -15.39 -15.25 -3.81
C ALA A 152 -16.19 -14.82 -2.58
N ALA A 153 -15.51 -14.52 -1.47
CA ALA A 153 -16.15 -14.17 -0.20
C ALA A 153 -16.59 -12.71 -0.14
N SER A 154 -15.93 -11.80 -0.86
CA SER A 154 -16.28 -10.37 -0.89
C SER A 154 -17.57 -10.07 -1.66
N ARG A 155 -18.13 -11.03 -2.42
CA ARG A 155 -19.41 -10.87 -3.14
C ARG A 155 -19.52 -9.61 -4.03
N GLY A 156 -18.40 -9.07 -4.48
CA GLY A 156 -18.34 -7.86 -5.31
C GLY A 156 -18.14 -6.55 -4.55
N ASP A 157 -17.91 -6.58 -3.23
CA ASP A 157 -17.66 -5.39 -2.42
C ASP A 157 -16.31 -4.70 -2.77
N TYR A 158 -15.34 -5.48 -3.26
CA TYR A 158 -14.08 -4.93 -3.75
C TYR A 158 -14.16 -4.55 -5.24
N GLN A 159 -13.67 -3.34 -5.54
CA GLN A 159 -13.44 -2.84 -6.91
C GLN A 159 -12.30 -3.59 -7.59
N ALA A 160 -11.28 -3.98 -6.82
CA ALA A 160 -10.14 -4.75 -7.29
C ALA A 160 -9.53 -5.58 -6.17
N VAL A 161 -9.00 -6.75 -6.52
CA VAL A 161 -8.16 -7.60 -5.66
C VAL A 161 -6.90 -7.99 -6.42
N PHE A 162 -5.74 -7.64 -5.90
CA PHE A 162 -4.45 -7.89 -6.56
C PHE A 162 -3.31 -8.13 -5.56
N MET A 163 -2.22 -8.73 -6.03
CA MET A 163 -1.00 -8.90 -5.24
C MET A 163 -0.11 -7.66 -5.34
N SER A 164 0.44 -7.20 -4.21
CA SER A 164 1.43 -6.11 -4.20
C SER A 164 2.86 -6.63 -4.42
N GLY A 165 3.62 -5.95 -5.29
CA GLY A 165 5.00 -6.30 -5.62
C GLY A 165 5.15 -7.74 -6.13
N SER A 166 6.14 -8.47 -5.59
CA SER A 166 6.32 -9.92 -5.82
C SER A 166 5.59 -10.80 -4.79
N GLY A 167 4.69 -10.20 -4.00
CA GLY A 167 3.99 -10.85 -2.90
C GLY A 167 4.72 -10.73 -1.55
N SER A 168 4.18 -11.31 -0.48
CA SER A 168 2.95 -12.14 -0.45
C SER A 168 1.66 -11.39 -0.09
N THR A 169 1.66 -10.05 -0.02
CA THR A 169 0.44 -9.31 0.34
C THR A 169 -0.58 -9.28 -0.79
N ILE A 170 -1.83 -9.60 -0.46
CA ILE A 170 -3.01 -9.33 -1.30
C ILE A 170 -3.67 -8.04 -0.82
N VAL A 171 -4.03 -7.17 -1.76
CA VAL A 171 -4.72 -5.91 -1.52
C VAL A 171 -6.15 -6.06 -2.02
N GLY A 172 -7.13 -5.73 -1.18
CA GLY A 172 -8.51 -5.49 -1.57
C GLY A 172 -8.79 -3.99 -1.57
N VAL A 173 -9.36 -3.45 -2.64
CA VAL A 173 -9.67 -2.01 -2.78
C VAL A 173 -11.17 -1.80 -2.89
N GLY A 174 -11.69 -0.77 -2.22
CA GLY A 174 -13.09 -0.34 -2.34
C GLY A 174 -13.98 -0.70 -1.16
N ALA A 175 -13.50 -1.54 -0.24
CA ALA A 175 -14.17 -1.83 1.03
C ALA A 175 -13.15 -1.88 2.18
N PRO A 176 -13.53 -1.46 3.40
CA PRO A 176 -12.62 -1.42 4.54
C PRO A 176 -12.50 -2.76 5.27
N ASP A 177 -13.45 -3.67 5.07
CA ASP A 177 -13.50 -4.90 5.86
C ASP A 177 -12.90 -6.09 5.07
N PRO A 178 -11.97 -6.86 5.65
CA PRO A 178 -11.59 -8.17 5.13
C PRO A 178 -12.77 -9.15 5.18
N PRO A 179 -12.84 -10.14 4.26
CA PRO A 179 -13.88 -11.15 4.32
C PRO A 179 -13.86 -11.96 5.62
N ALA A 180 -15.03 -12.26 6.19
CA ALA A 180 -15.19 -12.89 7.50
C ALA A 180 -14.39 -14.20 7.71
N PHE A 181 -14.20 -14.99 6.64
CA PHE A 181 -13.44 -16.24 6.72
C PHE A 181 -12.00 -16.06 7.22
N ILE A 182 -11.41 -14.87 7.05
CA ILE A 182 -10.06 -14.57 7.53
C ILE A 182 -9.99 -14.67 9.07
N TYR A 183 -11.09 -14.38 9.75
CA TYR A 183 -11.20 -14.46 11.21
C TYR A 183 -11.76 -15.79 11.70
N ASP A 184 -12.71 -16.35 10.95
CA ASP A 184 -13.49 -17.50 11.39
C ASP A 184 -12.76 -18.84 11.22
N GLU A 185 -11.79 -18.93 10.30
CA GLU A 185 -11.13 -20.19 9.94
C GLU A 185 -9.71 -20.29 10.51
N ASP A 186 -9.40 -21.47 11.07
CA ASP A 186 -8.10 -21.75 11.70
C ASP A 186 -6.90 -21.56 10.75
N ASP A 187 -7.10 -21.85 9.47
CA ASP A 187 -6.07 -21.74 8.43
C ASP A 187 -5.56 -20.29 8.24
N TYR A 188 -6.31 -19.27 8.68
CA TYR A 188 -6.00 -17.86 8.49
C TYR A 188 -5.72 -17.07 9.78
N LYS A 189 -5.67 -17.75 10.94
CA LYS A 189 -5.46 -17.10 12.25
C LYS A 189 -4.15 -16.31 12.36
N ASP A 190 -3.13 -16.71 11.62
CA ASP A 190 -1.81 -16.05 11.61
C ASP A 190 -1.66 -15.03 10.47
N VAL A 191 -2.73 -14.75 9.71
CA VAL A 191 -2.72 -13.78 8.62
C VAL A 191 -2.66 -12.37 9.21
N PHE A 192 -1.70 -11.58 8.74
CA PHE A 192 -1.67 -10.16 9.05
C PHE A 192 -2.73 -9.45 8.22
N VAL A 193 -3.57 -8.67 8.90
CA VAL A 193 -4.55 -7.80 8.26
C VAL A 193 -4.37 -6.38 8.76
N SER A 194 -4.41 -5.43 7.84
CA SER A 194 -4.35 -4.00 8.15
C SER A 194 -5.12 -3.20 7.13
N ASP A 195 -5.80 -2.17 7.60
CA ASP A 195 -6.34 -1.13 6.73
C ASP A 195 -5.18 -0.32 6.15
N ALA A 196 -5.40 0.24 4.96
CA ALA A 196 -4.49 1.15 4.30
C ALA A 196 -5.26 2.29 3.62
N CYS A 197 -4.61 3.45 3.56
CA CYS A 197 -5.09 4.62 2.84
C CYS A 197 -3.95 5.22 2.01
N PHE A 198 -4.30 6.07 1.04
CA PHE A 198 -3.29 6.81 0.29
C PHE A 198 -2.70 7.91 1.16
N LEU A 199 -1.38 7.97 1.18
CA LEU A 199 -0.63 9.07 1.78
C LEU A 199 -0.16 9.99 0.65
N THR A 200 -0.34 11.29 0.85
CA THR A 200 0.29 12.32 0.03
C THR A 200 1.17 13.17 0.93
N ARG A 201 2.34 13.53 0.42
CA ARG A 201 3.34 14.33 1.09
C ARG A 201 3.43 15.69 0.41
N GLU A 202 3.54 16.74 1.22
CA GLU A 202 3.87 18.07 0.70
C GLU A 202 5.36 18.14 0.35
N GLU A 203 5.72 18.98 -0.61
CA GLU A 203 7.11 19.19 -1.05
C GLU A 203 7.99 19.60 0.14
N ASN A 204 9.17 18.98 0.29
CA ASN A 204 10.11 19.22 1.39
C ASN A 204 9.63 18.87 2.81
N GLU A 205 8.47 18.22 2.99
CA GLU A 205 8.05 17.68 4.28
C GLU A 205 8.33 16.19 4.34
N TRP A 206 8.94 15.68 5.43
CA TRP A 206 8.97 14.23 5.67
C TRP A 206 7.66 13.75 6.31
N TYR A 207 7.50 12.43 6.43
CA TYR A 207 6.30 11.82 6.98
C TYR A 207 5.89 12.45 8.32
N LYS A 208 4.66 12.99 8.35
CA LYS A 208 3.94 13.33 9.58
C LYS A 208 2.83 12.30 9.75
N GLU A 209 2.72 11.74 10.95
CA GLU A 209 1.63 10.82 11.27
C GLU A 209 0.28 11.55 11.06
N PRO A 210 -0.67 10.98 10.30
CA PRO A 210 -1.99 11.58 10.16
C PRO A 210 -2.60 11.72 11.56
N VAL A 211 -3.13 12.90 11.90
CA VAL A 211 -3.87 13.08 13.14
C VAL A 211 -5.06 12.12 13.08
N SER A 212 -5.05 11.08 13.92
CA SER A 212 -6.18 10.15 14.01
C SER A 212 -7.43 10.97 14.32
N GLN A 213 -8.43 10.94 13.45
CA GLN A 213 -9.78 11.35 13.84
C GLN A 213 -10.37 10.25 14.74
N ALA A 214 -9.82 10.14 15.96
CA ALA A 214 -10.39 9.34 17.03
C ALA A 214 -11.12 10.29 17.98
N GLY A 215 -12.45 10.16 18.04
CA GLY A 215 -13.26 10.66 19.16
C GLY A 215 -13.91 12.02 18.95
N VAL A 216 -14.96 12.09 18.14
CA VAL A 216 -16.07 13.00 18.48
C VAL A 216 -16.94 12.27 19.50
N SER A 217 -16.56 12.36 20.77
CA SER A 217 -17.46 12.08 21.88
C SER A 217 -18.37 13.30 22.03
N PHE A 218 -19.60 13.22 21.54
CA PHE A 218 -20.66 14.09 22.07
C PHE A 218 -21.03 13.53 23.44
N SER A 219 -20.54 14.20 24.47
CA SER A 219 -20.96 14.04 25.86
C SER A 219 -22.45 14.32 25.98
N GLU A 220 -23.18 13.38 26.57
CA GLU A 220 -24.45 13.64 27.23
C GLU A 220 -24.21 14.69 28.33
N GLU A 221 -24.71 15.90 28.14
CA GLU A 221 -25.00 16.80 29.27
C GLU A 221 -26.51 16.73 29.54
N ASP A 222 -26.78 15.98 30.61
CA ASP A 222 -27.98 16.00 31.42
C ASP A 222 -28.17 17.41 32.01
N THR A 223 -29.24 18.10 31.59
CA THR A 223 -29.84 19.16 32.42
C THR A 223 -31.32 18.91 32.54
N THR A 224 -31.67 18.43 33.73
CA THR A 224 -32.99 18.27 34.32
C THR A 224 -33.92 19.48 34.14
N ASP A 225 -35.10 19.18 33.61
CA ASP A 225 -36.45 19.56 34.07
C ASP A 225 -36.59 20.77 35.02
N GLU A 226 -37.18 21.85 34.51
CA GLU A 226 -38.15 22.67 35.27
C GLU A 226 -39.27 23.15 34.32
N SER A 227 -40.42 22.47 34.37
CA SER A 227 -41.76 23.05 34.11
C SER A 227 -42.26 23.71 35.41
N PRO A 228 -43.06 24.81 35.44
CA PRO A 228 -44.45 24.78 34.96
C PRO A 228 -45.06 26.12 34.44
N TYR A 229 -46.29 26.00 33.94
CA TYR A 229 -47.38 27.01 33.73
C TYR A 229 -47.73 27.50 32.31
N ILE A 230 -48.77 26.85 31.76
CA ILE A 230 -50.08 27.37 31.31
C ILE A 230 -50.14 28.81 30.74
N SER A 231 -50.47 28.90 29.45
CA SER A 231 -51.73 29.48 28.90
C SER A 231 -51.91 29.12 27.43
#